data_AF-A0A662DDT7-F1
#
_entry.id   AF-A0A662DDT7-F1
#
_cell.length_a   1.000
_cell.length_b   1.000
_cell.length_c   1.000
_cell.angle_alpha   90.00
_cell.angle_beta   90.00
_cell.angle_gamma   90.00
#
_symmetry.space_group_name_H-M   'P 1'
#
loop_
_entity.id
_entity.type
_entity.pdbx_description
1 polymer ?
#
loop_
_entity_poly.entity_id
_entity_poly.type
_entity_poly.pdbx_seq_one_letter_code
_entity_poly.pdbx_strand_id
1 'polypeptide(L)'
;MYLQKGNICRFLSKHERTFVPNIRILRNTDGFDLILTDDALAFVAELHHMFNDRRLDLLATRAERQEGLDLGDRFDFLSETEHVRRQDWTVRPAPTDLLDRRCEITGPTDRKMVINALNSGAKVFMSDFEDSNSPTWS
;
A
#
# COMPACT_ATOMS: atom_id res chain seq x y z
N MET A 1 -27.27 44.70 16.44
CA MET A 1 -26.86 44.07 17.71
C MET A 1 -27.36 42.63 17.68
N TYR A 2 -26.41 41.69 17.57
CA TYR A 2 -26.50 40.22 17.57
C TYR A 2 -27.33 39.45 16.52
N LEU A 3 -26.56 38.79 15.65
CA LEU A 3 -26.85 37.61 14.84
C LEU A 3 -27.03 36.37 15.73
N GLN A 4 -27.95 35.48 15.40
CA GLN A 4 -27.82 34.06 15.70
C GLN A 4 -28.29 33.24 14.49
N LYS A 5 -27.33 32.90 13.62
CA LYS A 5 -27.45 31.81 12.67
C LYS A 5 -27.42 30.50 13.48
N GLY A 6 -28.54 29.78 13.48
CA GLY A 6 -28.61 28.45 14.08
C GLY A 6 -27.79 27.45 13.29
N ASN A 7 -26.56 27.19 13.75
CA ASN A 7 -25.81 26.00 13.36
C ASN A 7 -26.50 24.80 13.99
N ILE A 8 -27.20 24.02 13.16
CA ILE A 8 -27.58 22.65 13.52
C ILE A 8 -26.27 21.85 13.59
N CYS A 9 -25.66 21.80 14.77
CA CYS A 9 -24.71 20.76 15.12
C CYS A 9 -25.47 19.44 15.15
N ARG A 10 -25.50 18.76 14.00
CA ARG A 10 -25.97 17.39 13.89
C ARG A 10 -24.94 16.54 14.62
N PHE A 11 -25.27 16.06 15.82
CA PHE A 11 -24.55 14.97 16.48
C PHE A 11 -24.69 13.74 15.58
N LEU A 12 -23.71 13.52 14.71
CA LEU A 12 -23.56 12.26 14.01
C LEU A 12 -23.15 11.21 15.06
N SER A 13 -23.89 10.12 15.11
CA SER A 13 -23.52 8.92 15.85
C SER A 13 -22.05 8.57 15.57
N LYS A 14 -21.30 8.16 16.61
CA LYS A 14 -19.90 7.67 16.52
C LYS A 14 -19.67 6.57 15.47
N HIS A 15 -20.73 6.02 14.87
CA HIS A 15 -20.70 4.87 13.99
C HIS A 15 -20.70 5.21 12.49
N GLU A 16 -20.76 6.50 12.11
CA GLU A 16 -20.75 6.89 10.69
C GLU A 16 -19.79 8.07 10.46
N ARG A 17 -18.49 7.77 10.52
CA ARG A 17 -17.47 8.69 10.00
C ARG A 17 -17.37 8.51 8.50
N THR A 18 -18.00 9.41 7.75
CA THR A 18 -17.81 9.55 6.30
C THR A 18 -17.36 10.98 6.04
N PHE A 19 -16.07 11.19 5.82
CA PHE A 19 -15.55 12.50 5.42
C PHE A 19 -14.50 12.42 4.32
N VAL A 20 -14.66 11.46 3.39
CA VAL A 20 -14.02 11.51 2.08
C VAL A 20 -15.04 11.04 1.03
N PRO A 21 -15.28 11.81 -0.05
CA PRO A 21 -16.20 11.38 -1.10
C PRO A 21 -15.85 9.98 -1.59
N ASN A 22 -16.85 9.09 -1.67
CA ASN A 22 -16.74 7.74 -2.24
C ASN A 22 -15.82 6.73 -1.52
N ILE A 23 -15.31 7.03 -0.32
CA ILE A 23 -14.77 6.00 0.59
C ILE A 23 -15.80 5.65 1.65
N ARG A 24 -16.04 4.35 1.83
CA ARG A 24 -16.88 3.81 2.90
C ARG A 24 -16.08 2.89 3.80
N ILE A 25 -16.02 3.21 5.08
CA ILE A 25 -15.46 2.33 6.11
C ILE A 25 -16.53 1.30 6.47
N LEU A 26 -16.24 0.01 6.22
CA LEU A 26 -17.18 -1.08 6.48
C LEU A 26 -17.06 -1.67 7.89
N ARG A 27 -15.91 -1.51 8.53
CA ARG A 27 -15.65 -1.99 9.89
C ARG A 27 -14.81 -0.97 10.64
N ASN A 28 -15.22 -0.65 11.86
CA ASN A 28 -14.48 0.22 12.76
C ASN A 28 -14.25 -0.52 14.08
N THR A 29 -13.02 -0.49 14.57
CA THR A 29 -12.56 -1.19 15.78
C THR A 29 -11.81 -0.18 16.66
N ASP A 30 -11.75 -0.41 17.96
CA ASP A 30 -11.04 0.48 18.89
C ASP A 30 -9.56 0.66 18.48
N GLY A 31 -9.08 1.91 18.53
CA GLY A 31 -7.70 2.29 18.16
C GLY A 31 -7.51 2.61 16.67
N PHE A 32 -8.49 2.33 15.81
CA PHE A 32 -8.38 2.57 14.37
C PHE A 32 -8.47 4.05 14.02
N ASP A 33 -9.02 4.84 14.93
CA ASP A 33 -9.10 6.29 14.84
C ASP A 33 -7.73 6.99 14.87
N LEU A 34 -6.69 6.30 15.35
CA LEU A 34 -5.30 6.75 15.28
C LEU A 34 -4.66 6.55 13.89
N ILE A 35 -5.18 5.62 13.08
CA ILE A 35 -4.64 5.25 11.77
C ILE A 35 -5.52 5.82 10.65
N LEU A 36 -6.83 5.59 10.74
CA LEU A 36 -7.87 6.05 9.81
C LEU A 36 -8.33 7.46 10.20
N THR A 37 -7.38 8.38 10.27
CA THR A 37 -7.65 9.81 10.43
C THR A 37 -8.26 10.37 9.15
N ASP A 38 -8.94 11.52 9.24
CA ASP A 38 -9.58 12.13 8.07
C ASP A 38 -8.55 12.44 6.96
N ASP A 39 -7.36 12.93 7.33
CA ASP A 39 -6.26 13.20 6.40
C ASP A 39 -5.72 11.92 5.74
N ALA A 40 -5.54 10.85 6.52
CA ALA A 40 -5.07 9.56 5.98
C ALA A 40 -6.09 8.94 5.02
N LEU A 41 -7.38 9.02 5.35
CA LEU A 41 -8.46 8.56 4.48
C LEU A 41 -8.52 9.39 3.20
N ALA A 42 -8.37 10.70 3.29
CA ALA A 42 -8.36 11.59 2.13
C ALA A 42 -7.22 11.22 1.18
N PHE A 43 -6.01 11.03 1.73
CA PHE A 43 -4.85 10.61 0.97
C PHE A 43 -5.05 9.24 0.29
N VAL A 44 -5.57 8.23 0.99
CA VAL A 44 -5.83 6.91 0.39
C VAL A 44 -6.91 6.98 -0.70
N ALA A 45 -7.91 7.86 -0.57
CA ALA A 45 -8.90 8.08 -1.63
C ALA A 45 -8.28 8.66 -2.89
N GLU A 46 -7.39 9.66 -2.75
CA GLU A 46 -6.67 10.22 -3.89
C GLU A 46 -5.82 9.15 -4.59
N LEU A 47 -5.08 8.33 -3.84
CA LEU A 47 -4.34 7.20 -4.40
C LEU A 47 -5.25 6.22 -5.16
N HIS A 48 -6.41 5.89 -4.58
CA HIS A 48 -7.38 5.02 -5.25
C HIS A 48 -7.87 5.64 -6.56
N HIS A 49 -8.32 6.89 -6.54
CA HIS A 49 -8.81 7.58 -7.74
C HIS A 49 -7.75 7.75 -8.83
N MET A 50 -6.48 7.92 -8.45
CA MET A 50 -5.38 8.08 -9.40
C MET A 50 -4.91 6.75 -10.02
N PHE A 51 -4.88 5.66 -9.25
CA PHE A 51 -4.14 4.46 -9.63
C PHE A 51 -4.98 3.19 -9.77
N ASN A 52 -6.23 3.16 -9.27
CA ASN A 52 -7.03 1.93 -9.28
C ASN A 52 -7.32 1.42 -10.70
N ASP A 53 -7.67 2.30 -11.63
CA ASP A 53 -7.99 1.90 -13.00
C ASP A 53 -6.78 1.26 -13.69
N ARG A 54 -5.61 1.89 -13.58
CA ARG A 54 -4.36 1.31 -14.10
C ARG A 54 -4.02 -0.03 -13.43
N ARG A 55 -4.28 -0.20 -12.14
CA ARG A 55 -4.10 -1.50 -11.46
C ARG A 55 -4.99 -2.57 -12.08
N LEU A 56 -6.25 -2.25 -12.36
CA LEU A 56 -7.20 -3.18 -12.98
C LEU A 56 -6.79 -3.55 -14.40
N ASP A 57 -6.36 -2.57 -15.20
CA ASP A 57 -5.84 -2.81 -16.57
C ASP A 57 -4.66 -3.78 -16.55
N LEU A 58 -3.70 -3.56 -15.62
CA LEU A 58 -2.54 -4.44 -15.48
C LEU A 58 -2.92 -5.87 -15.07
N LEU A 59 -3.98 -6.04 -14.28
CA LEU A 59 -4.49 -7.37 -13.93
C LEU A 59 -5.12 -8.07 -15.15
N ALA A 60 -5.84 -7.32 -15.98
CA ALA A 60 -6.38 -7.85 -17.25
C ALA A 60 -5.23 -8.25 -18.20
N THR A 61 -4.23 -7.40 -18.38
CA THR A 61 -3.04 -7.72 -19.20
C THR A 61 -2.29 -8.96 -18.69
N ARG A 62 -2.27 -9.23 -17.38
CA ARG A 62 -1.69 -10.47 -16.84
C ARG A 62 -2.48 -11.70 -17.30
N ALA A 63 -3.81 -11.62 -17.33
CA ALA A 63 -4.65 -12.73 -17.81
C ALA A 63 -4.42 -12.97 -19.31
N GLU A 64 -4.41 -11.91 -20.12
CA GLU A 64 -4.09 -12.00 -21.56
C GLU A 64 -2.71 -12.61 -21.81
N ARG A 65 -1.70 -12.21 -21.02
CA ARG A 65 -0.36 -12.79 -21.12
C ARG A 65 -0.34 -14.27 -20.78
N GLN A 66 -1.11 -14.69 -19.77
CA GLN A 66 -1.23 -16.10 -19.41
C GLN A 66 -1.88 -16.91 -20.53
N GLU A 67 -2.94 -16.40 -21.16
CA GLU A 67 -3.59 -17.07 -22.30
C GLU A 67 -2.62 -17.31 -23.46
N GLY A 68 -1.78 -16.32 -23.80
CA GLY A 68 -0.75 -16.48 -24.83
C GLY A 68 0.26 -17.58 -24.47
N LEU A 69 0.70 -17.64 -23.21
CA LEU A 69 1.61 -18.69 -22.72
C LEU A 69 0.99 -20.09 -22.80
N ASP A 70 -0.29 -20.21 -22.45
CA ASP A 70 -1.04 -21.46 -22.53
C ASP A 70 -1.18 -21.95 -23.99
N LEU A 71 -1.24 -21.02 -24.96
CA LEU A 71 -1.27 -21.29 -26.39
C LEU A 71 0.12 -21.58 -27.00
N GLY A 72 1.18 -21.53 -26.20
CA GLY A 72 2.52 -21.93 -26.61
C GLY A 72 3.55 -20.80 -26.70
N ASP A 73 3.19 -19.57 -26.34
CA ASP A 73 4.19 -18.51 -26.17
C ASP A 73 5.25 -18.94 -25.13
N ARG A 74 6.38 -18.23 -25.15
CA ARG A 74 7.49 -18.44 -24.22
C ARG A 74 7.85 -17.14 -23.54
N PHE A 75 8.44 -17.27 -22.36
CA PHE A 75 9.16 -16.17 -21.74
C PHE A 75 10.47 -15.98 -22.49
N ASP A 76 10.69 -14.77 -22.98
CA ASP A 76 11.94 -14.36 -23.60
C ASP A 76 12.12 -12.84 -23.42
N PHE A 77 13.31 -12.34 -23.70
CA PHE A 77 13.60 -10.91 -23.65
C PHE A 77 12.85 -10.15 -24.74
N LEU A 78 12.16 -9.08 -24.37
CA LEU A 78 11.49 -8.20 -25.31
C LEU A 78 12.52 -7.46 -26.19
N SER A 79 12.33 -7.52 -27.51
CA SER A 79 13.19 -6.81 -28.47
C SER A 79 13.05 -5.29 -28.36
N GLU A 80 11.83 -4.80 -28.13
CA GLU A 80 11.51 -3.37 -27.96
C GLU A 80 12.31 -2.67 -26.84
N THR A 81 12.68 -3.40 -25.77
CA THR A 81 13.46 -2.85 -24.65
C THR A 81 14.94 -3.23 -24.70
N GLU A 82 15.43 -3.78 -25.81
CA GLU A 82 16.85 -4.14 -25.95
C GLU A 82 17.77 -2.94 -25.77
N HIS A 83 17.38 -1.78 -26.31
CA HIS A 83 18.15 -0.55 -26.18
C HIS A 83 18.35 -0.14 -24.71
N VAL A 84 17.34 -0.32 -23.84
CA VAL A 84 17.45 -0.04 -22.40
C VAL A 84 18.46 -0.99 -21.73
N ARG A 85 18.47 -2.27 -22.11
CA ARG A 85 19.39 -3.28 -21.54
C ARG A 85 20.84 -3.07 -21.97
N ARG A 86 21.06 -2.49 -23.15
CA ARG A 86 22.40 -2.25 -23.72
C ARG A 86 22.99 -0.89 -23.38
N GLN A 87 22.20 0.02 -22.81
CA GLN A 87 22.66 1.35 -22.41
C GLN A 87 23.44 1.30 -21.08
N ASP A 88 24.40 2.20 -20.92
CA ASP A 88 25.10 2.42 -19.66
C ASP A 88 24.29 3.40 -18.79
N TRP A 89 23.53 2.86 -17.85
CA TRP A 89 22.75 3.62 -16.89
C TRP A 89 22.75 2.94 -15.53
N THR A 90 22.53 3.73 -14.48
CA THR A 90 22.40 3.24 -13.11
C THR A 90 21.14 3.80 -12.47
N VAL A 91 20.60 3.08 -11.49
CA VAL A 91 19.55 3.61 -10.62
C VAL A 91 20.05 4.83 -9.83
N ARG A 92 19.13 5.59 -9.25
CA ARG A 92 19.47 6.65 -8.30
C ARG A 92 20.23 6.05 -7.10
N PRO A 93 21.25 6.73 -6.55
CA PRO A 93 21.97 6.25 -5.36
C PRO A 93 21.03 5.94 -4.20
N ALA A 94 21.33 4.86 -3.48
CA ALA A 94 20.59 4.47 -2.29
C ALA A 94 20.93 5.42 -1.11
N PRO A 95 19.96 5.68 -0.21
CA PRO A 95 20.22 6.26 1.11
C PRO A 95 21.28 5.48 1.90
N THR A 96 22.00 6.16 2.80
CA THR A 96 23.17 5.59 3.51
C THR A 96 22.85 4.39 4.39
N ASP A 97 21.65 4.36 4.97
CA ASP A 97 21.13 3.26 5.79
C ASP A 97 20.80 2.01 4.96
N LEU A 98 20.64 2.13 3.64
CA LEU A 98 20.39 1.01 2.72
C LEU A 98 21.65 0.51 2.00
N LEU A 99 22.83 1.05 2.32
CA LEU A 99 24.09 0.61 1.72
C LEU A 99 24.59 -0.73 2.31
N ASP A 100 24.22 -1.05 3.55
CA ASP A 100 24.59 -2.31 4.23
C ASP A 100 23.34 -3.13 4.54
N ARG A 101 23.02 -4.06 3.63
CA ARG A 101 21.84 -4.96 3.70
C ARG A 101 22.25 -6.43 3.82
N ARG A 102 23.40 -6.70 4.45
CA ARG A 102 24.04 -8.04 4.47
C ARG A 102 23.18 -9.16 5.09
N CYS A 103 22.22 -8.81 5.95
CA CYS A 103 21.27 -9.72 6.54
C CYS A 103 19.97 -8.96 6.82
N GLU A 104 18.86 -9.52 6.35
CA GLU A 104 17.53 -8.98 6.54
C GLU A 104 16.67 -10.03 7.21
N ILE A 105 15.86 -9.61 8.17
CA ILE A 105 14.85 -10.46 8.78
C ILE A 105 13.48 -10.06 8.24
N THR A 106 12.63 -11.03 7.96
CA THR A 106 11.24 -10.82 7.56
C THR A 106 10.33 -11.33 8.67
N GLY A 107 9.15 -10.74 8.81
CA GLY A 107 8.19 -11.19 9.81
C GLY A 107 6.91 -10.37 9.84
N PRO A 108 5.88 -10.89 10.53
CA PRO A 108 4.58 -10.27 10.61
C PRO A 108 4.63 -8.94 11.38
N THR A 109 3.55 -8.19 11.28
CA THR A 109 3.42 -6.86 11.91
C THR A 109 2.91 -6.91 13.35
N ASP A 110 2.82 -8.10 13.95
CA ASP A 110 2.42 -8.21 15.35
C ASP A 110 3.45 -7.54 16.27
N ARG A 111 2.95 -6.91 17.33
CA ARG A 111 3.74 -6.04 18.21
C ARG A 111 4.98 -6.75 18.77
N LYS A 112 4.87 -8.02 19.14
CA LYS A 112 5.98 -8.75 19.75
C LYS A 112 7.04 -9.09 18.69
N MET A 113 6.61 -9.51 17.51
CA MET A 113 7.53 -9.85 16.42
C MET A 113 8.24 -8.64 15.86
N VAL A 114 7.57 -7.48 15.75
CA VAL A 114 8.24 -6.22 15.35
C VAL A 114 9.36 -5.88 16.33
N ILE A 115 9.12 -5.98 17.65
CA ILE A 115 10.14 -5.73 18.68
C ILE A 115 11.31 -6.72 18.54
N ASN A 116 11.02 -8.01 18.37
CA ASN A 116 12.06 -9.03 18.26
C ASN A 116 12.89 -8.85 16.99
N ALA A 117 12.25 -8.55 15.86
CA ALA A 117 12.89 -8.38 14.57
C ALA A 117 13.84 -7.16 14.58
N LEU A 118 13.39 -6.03 15.11
CA LEU A 118 14.22 -4.83 15.26
C LEU A 118 15.42 -5.04 16.20
N ASN A 119 15.33 -5.97 17.15
CA ASN A 119 16.40 -6.31 18.09
C ASN A 119 17.25 -7.52 17.66
N SER A 120 17.02 -8.09 16.48
CA SER A 120 17.67 -9.34 16.02
C SER A 120 19.14 -9.20 15.66
N GLY A 121 19.63 -7.97 15.46
CA GLY A 121 20.96 -7.69 14.89
C GLY A 121 21.02 -7.74 13.36
N ALA A 122 19.90 -8.05 12.68
CA ALA A 122 19.78 -7.86 11.24
C ALA A 122 19.92 -6.36 10.87
N LYS A 123 20.34 -6.08 9.64
CA LYS A 123 20.49 -4.70 9.15
C LYS A 123 19.17 -4.08 8.74
N VAL A 124 18.24 -4.91 8.26
CA VAL A 124 16.91 -4.50 7.81
C VAL A 124 15.88 -5.46 8.38
N PHE A 125 14.72 -4.92 8.76
CA PHE A 125 13.53 -5.69 9.05
C PHE A 125 12.46 -5.35 7.99
N MET A 126 12.03 -6.34 7.23
CA MET A 126 10.87 -6.23 6.35
C MET A 126 9.61 -6.59 7.15
N SER A 127 8.89 -5.56 7.60
CA SER A 127 7.59 -5.71 8.24
C SER A 127 6.53 -6.06 7.21
N ASP A 128 5.98 -7.26 7.31
CA ASP A 128 5.23 -7.86 6.22
C ASP A 128 3.70 -7.81 6.45
N PHE A 129 2.99 -7.32 5.44
CA PHE A 129 1.51 -7.31 5.35
C PHE A 129 1.00 -8.24 4.23
N GLU A 130 1.89 -9.00 3.60
CA GLU A 130 1.61 -9.95 2.52
C GLU A 130 1.71 -11.40 3.03
N ASP A 131 2.66 -12.20 2.53
CA ASP A 131 2.60 -13.66 2.64
C ASP A 131 2.72 -14.21 4.07
N SER A 132 3.43 -13.52 4.97
CA SER A 132 3.56 -13.95 6.37
C SER A 132 2.47 -13.41 7.30
N ASN A 133 1.51 -12.63 6.77
CA ASN A 133 0.46 -12.00 7.56
C ASN A 133 -0.94 -12.43 7.11
N SER A 134 -1.78 -12.91 8.04
CA SER A 134 -3.20 -13.07 7.75
C SER A 134 -3.85 -11.67 7.68
N PRO A 135 -4.45 -11.27 6.54
CA PRO A 135 -4.93 -9.89 6.37
C PRO A 135 -6.30 -9.68 7.03
N THR A 136 -6.40 -9.99 8.32
CA THR A 136 -7.55 -9.62 9.13
C THR A 136 -7.61 -8.10 9.27
N TRP A 137 -8.83 -7.57 9.42
CA TRP A 137 -8.95 -6.13 9.65
C TRP A 137 -8.36 -5.71 11.00
N SER A 138 -8.42 -6.58 12.01
CA SER A 138 -7.88 -6.40 13.37
C SER A 138 -6.49 -6.99 13.51
#